data_AF-A0A534VFH4-F1
#
_entry.id   AF-A0A534VFH4-F1
#
_cell.length_a   1.000
_cell.length_b   1.000
_cell.length_c   1.000
_cell.angle_alpha   90.00
_cell.angle_beta   90.00
_cell.angle_gamma   90.00
#
_symmetry.space_group_name_H-M   'P 1'
#
loop_
_entity.id
_entity.type
_entity.pdbx_description
1 polymer ?
#
loop_
_entity_poly.entity_id
_entity_poly.type
_entity_poly.pdbx_seq_one_letter_code
_entity_poly.pdbx_strand_id
1 'polypeptide(L)' 'MTTELEKAGIPTVQITSAIPIAEMVGANRLVLGNGIVHVVGDAKVSVDEEKGIRRQLVQKALEALQRDHNE' A
#
# COMPACT_ATOMS: atom_id res chain seq x y z
N MET A 1 0.39 8.63 -10.49
CA MET A 1 0.89 9.56 -9.44
C MET A 1 2.13 9.01 -8.76
N THR A 2 2.08 7.79 -8.21
CA THR A 2 3.24 7.10 -7.63
C THR A 2 4.46 7.08 -8.54
N THR A 3 4.29 6.72 -9.81
CA THR A 3 5.37 6.75 -10.82
C THR A 3 6.05 8.10 -10.97
N GLU A 4 5.29 9.20 -10.90
CA GLU A 4 5.85 10.55 -11.04
C GLU A 4 6.57 11.02 -9.77
N LEU A 5 6.08 10.61 -8.59
CA LEU A 5 6.78 10.86 -7.31
C LEU A 5 8.12 10.13 -7.27
N GLU A 6 8.15 8.87 -7.73
CA GLU A 6 9.38 8.07 -7.84
C GLU A 6 10.38 8.72 -8.81
N LYS A 7 9.92 9.18 -9.99
CA LYS A 7 10.77 9.93 -10.93
C LYS A 7 11.33 11.23 -10.34
N ALA A 8 10.61 11.86 -9.44
CA ALA A 8 11.06 13.04 -8.70
C ALA A 8 12.00 12.70 -7.52
N GLY A 9 12.35 11.43 -7.32
CA GLY A 9 13.22 10.97 -6.24
C GLY A 9 12.52 10.88 -4.89
N ILE A 10 11.18 10.80 -4.87
CA ILE A 10 10.38 10.66 -3.64
C ILE A 10 9.88 9.21 -3.53
N PRO A 11 10.45 8.40 -2.61
CA PRO A 11 9.99 7.05 -2.38
C PRO A 11 8.51 7.00 -2.03
N THR A 12 7.75 6.17 -2.72
CA THR A 12 6.31 6.07 -2.58
C THR A 12 5.85 4.61 -2.62
N VAL A 13 4.91 4.26 -1.74
CA VAL A 13 4.24 2.95 -1.74
C VAL A 13 2.76 3.16 -1.96
N GLN A 14 2.16 2.36 -2.84
CA GLN A 14 0.71 2.37 -3.06
C GLN A 14 0.06 1.16 -2.40
N ILE A 15 -0.82 1.42 -1.44
CA ILE A 15 -1.72 0.41 -0.88
C ILE A 15 -2.97 0.35 -1.76
N THR A 16 -3.25 -0.81 -2.36
CA THR A 16 -4.37 -0.98 -3.30
C THR A 16 -4.92 -2.39 -3.29
N SER A 17 -6.17 -2.56 -3.70
CA SER A 17 -6.78 -3.87 -3.98
C SER A 17 -6.69 -4.27 -5.44
N ALA A 18 -6.22 -3.37 -6.31
CA ALA A 18 -6.09 -3.58 -7.74
C ALA A 18 -4.61 -3.60 -8.15
N ILE A 19 -3.84 -4.54 -7.58
CA ILE A 19 -2.41 -4.71 -7.88
C ILE A 19 -2.13 -4.79 -9.39
N PRO A 20 -2.83 -5.63 -10.18
CA PRO A 20 -2.53 -5.75 -11.61
C PRO A 20 -2.66 -4.44 -12.38
N ILE A 21 -3.64 -3.60 -12.02
CA ILE A 21 -3.84 -2.30 -12.66
C ILE A 21 -2.72 -1.34 -12.27
N ALA A 22 -2.30 -1.35 -11.01
CA ALA A 22 -1.23 -0.50 -10.53
C ALA A 22 0.12 -0.87 -11.17
N GLU A 23 0.40 -2.16 -11.37
CA GLU A 23 1.57 -2.63 -12.10
C GLU A 23 1.54 -2.18 -13.57
N MET A 24 0.40 -2.30 -14.26
CA MET A 24 0.25 -1.87 -15.65
C MET A 24 0.55 -0.37 -15.86
N VAL A 25 0.32 0.47 -14.86
CA VAL A 25 0.62 1.91 -14.92
C VAL A 25 2.01 2.27 -14.38
N GLY A 26 2.84 1.27 -14.04
CA GLY A 26 4.23 1.47 -13.62
C GLY A 26 4.39 1.89 -12.16
N ALA A 27 3.54 1.39 -11.26
CA ALA A 27 3.76 1.55 -9.82
C ALA A 27 4.80 0.54 -9.33
N ASN A 28 5.85 1.06 -8.68
CA ASN A 28 7.04 0.28 -8.32
C ASN A 28 6.90 -0.49 -6.99
N ARG A 29 6.20 0.09 -6.02
CA ARG A 29 6.05 -0.49 -4.68
C ARG A 29 4.58 -0.61 -4.32
N LEU A 30 4.12 -1.85 -4.18
CA LEU A 30 2.71 -2.19 -4.00
C LEU A 30 2.50 -3.00 -2.73
N VAL A 31 1.45 -2.67 -2.00
CA VAL A 31 0.96 -3.46 -0.87
C VAL A 31 -0.50 -3.78 -1.10
N LEU A 32 -0.84 -5.06 -0.98
CA LEU A 32 -2.23 -5.50 -1.05
C LEU A 32 -3.01 -4.97 0.16
N GLY A 33 -4.08 -4.21 -0.11
CA GLY A 33 -5.03 -3.76 0.91
C GLY A 33 -5.92 -4.87 1.45
N ASN A 34 -6.76 -4.55 2.43
CA ASN A 34 -7.66 -5.51 3.09
C ASN A 34 -8.77 -6.05 2.15
N GLY A 35 -9.29 -5.19 1.27
CA GLY A 35 -10.34 -5.54 0.33
C GLY A 35 -10.76 -4.35 -0.52
N ILE A 36 -11.59 -4.59 -1.55
CA ILE A 36 -12.02 -3.53 -2.47
C ILE A 36 -12.80 -2.45 -1.71
N VAL A 37 -13.69 -2.87 -0.81
CA VAL A 37 -14.40 -1.97 0.11
C VAL A 37 -13.56 -1.89 1.39
N HIS A 38 -13.28 -0.66 1.84
CA HIS A 38 -12.38 -0.38 2.98
C HIS A 38 -10.94 -0.87 2.76
N VAL A 39 -10.26 -0.36 1.72
CA VAL A 39 -8.89 -0.76 1.33
C VAL A 39 -7.89 -0.83 2.50
N VAL A 40 -8.00 0.08 3.47
CA VAL A 40 -7.07 0.17 4.61
C VAL A 40 -7.66 -0.29 5.95
N GLY A 41 -8.86 -0.86 5.99
CA GLY A 41 -9.50 -1.24 7.26
C GLY A 41 -10.62 -2.24 7.07
N ASP A 42 -11.41 -2.46 8.12
CA ASP A 42 -12.57 -3.34 8.09
C ASP A 42 -13.68 -2.79 8.97
N ALA A 43 -14.86 -2.57 8.39
CA ALA A 43 -16.03 -2.05 9.11
C ALA A 43 -16.80 -3.12 9.88
N LYS A 44 -16.46 -4.41 9.71
CA LYS A 44 -17.15 -5.54 10.35
C LYS A 44 -16.57 -5.92 11.70
N VAL A 45 -15.39 -5.41 12.04
CA VAL A 45 -14.66 -5.73 13.28
C VAL A 45 -14.80 -4.61 14.30
N SER A 46 -14.38 -4.86 15.54
CA SER A 46 -14.35 -3.82 16.57
C SER A 46 -13.34 -2.71 16.24
N VAL A 47 -13.49 -1.55 16.87
CA VAL A 47 -12.62 -0.39 16.64
C VAL A 47 -11.14 -0.72 16.95
N ASP A 48 -10.89 -1.53 17.98
CA ASP A 48 -9.53 -1.91 18.37
C ASP A 48 -8.89 -2.87 17.36
N GLU A 49 -9.66 -3.83 16.84
CA GLU A 49 -9.22 -4.74 15.78
C GLU A 49 -8.96 -4.00 14.47
N GLU A 50 -9.86 -3.08 14.08
CA GLU A 50 -9.71 -2.24 12.88
C GLU A 50 -8.40 -1.43 12.95
N LYS A 51 -8.13 -0.84 14.11
CA LYS A 51 -6.90 -0.09 14.35
C LYS A 51 -5.67 -0.99 14.28
N GLY A 52 -5.80 -2.25 14.69
CA GLY A 52 -4.79 -3.29 14.49
C GLY A 52 -4.49 -3.55 13.01
N ILE A 53 -5.53 -3.75 12.21
CA ILE A 53 -5.43 -3.97 10.75
C ILE A 53 -4.73 -2.78 10.08
N ARG A 54 -5.16 -1.55 10.38
CA ARG A 54 -4.50 -0.33 9.86
C ARG A 54 -3.01 -0.28 10.18
N ARG A 55 -2.63 -0.59 11.42
CA ARG A 55 -1.22 -0.61 11.83
C ARG A 55 -0.41 -1.66 11.07
N GLN A 56 -0.96 -2.87 10.90
CA GLN A 56 -0.29 -3.92 10.14
C GLN A 56 -0.08 -3.52 8.68
N LEU A 57 -1.06 -2.88 8.04
CA LEU A 57 -0.92 -2.39 6.66
C LEU A 57 0.12 -1.28 6.54
N VAL A 58 0.12 -0.31 7.47
CA VAL A 58 1.13 0.75 7.50
C VAL A 58 2.53 0.20 7.74
N GLN A 59 2.68 -0.78 8.62
CA GLN A 59 3.95 -1.45 8.88
C GLN A 59 4.49 -2.14 7.62
N LYS A 60 3.64 -2.90 6.92
CA LYS A 60 3.99 -3.52 5.61
C LYS A 60 4.38 -2.47 4.56
N ALA A 61 3.68 -1.34 4.53
CA ALA A 61 3.98 -0.25 3.61
C ALA A 61 5.33 0.42 3.95
N LEU A 62 5.63 0.63 5.24
CA LEU A 62 6.92 1.15 5.67
C LEU A 62 8.07 0.20 5.32
N GLU A 63 7.88 -1.11 5.53
CA GLU A 63 8.86 -2.12 5.11
C GLU A 63 9.07 -2.12 3.60
N ALA A 64 8.00 -2.04 2.80
CA ALA A 64 8.09 -1.93 1.35
C ALA A 64 8.77 -0.62 0.90
N LEU A 65 8.58 0.47 1.63
CA LEU A 65 9.20 1.77 1.35
C LEU A 65 10.71 1.73 1.56
N GLN A 66 11.17 0.97 2.56
CA GLN A 66 12.59 0.80 2.91
C GLN A 66 13.35 -0.13 1.97
N ARG A 67 12.66 -0.95 1.16
CA ARG A 67 13.32 -1.78 0.14
C ARG A 67 13.72 -0.93 -1.05
N ASP A 68 14.92 -1.16 -1.54
CA ASP A 68 15.40 -0.55 -2.77
C ASP A 68 14.64 -1.10 -3.97
N HIS A 69 14.43 -0.25 -4.97
CA HIS A 69 13.70 -0.59 -6.20
C HIS A 69 14.43 -1.63 -7.10
N ASN A 70 15.65 -2.04 -6.73
CA ASN A 70 16.54 -2.90 -7.52
C ASN A 70 16.53 -4.39 -7.12
N GLU A 71 15.58 -4.83 -6.28
CA GLU A 71 15.30 -6.25 -6.00
C GLU A 71 13.83 -6.60 -6.31
#